data_AF-U2Q191-F1
#
_entry.id   AF-U2Q191-F1
#
_cell.length_a   1.000
_cell.length_b   1.000
_cell.length_c   1.000
_cell.angle_alpha   90.00
_cell.angle_beta   90.00
_cell.angle_gamma   90.00
#
_symmetry.space_group_name_H-M   'P 1'
#
loop_
_entity.id
_entity.type
_entity.pdbx_description
1 polymer ?
#
loop_
_entity_poly.entity_id
_entity_poly.type
_entity_poly.pdbx_seq_one_letter_code
_entity_poly.pdbx_strand_id
1 'polypeptide(L)'
;MEIHVKDNAVNSLEVGLQFYNKFLNNLNNIDISVTHYGNLKFSVIAIHNSIELLTKSILLDINEFLVFKSEVETDDILCGLLRDQYSRKKSKANLAYHAVFSTNSYKTIEYGKSILLLYKIFNDKLSKNNYETLKKLAEYRNTLTHLGYASTFEWYKILVVLNKSLELILEFYINNLIKAEEYFTKRIKNNIDKTLKKSKEHIEDIWIASNEWILDTINGILSECLVIEAVKINNAEIDTGYGYELYKKVNFTYNYKSEVVNLSWQFIYSYLNEAIVIIDDNNFIVVYISIDDCNITFSKDEDGIPNELKEIGILIPKSKVNYDKEKDYDLSNKSPNVRLNLSPDKFLIILNLYLKNIIKE
;
A
#
# COMPACT_ATOMS: atom_id res chain seq x y z
N MET A 1 29.25 -22.92 -13.97
CA MET A 1 28.69 -22.72 -12.63
C MET A 1 28.09 -21.33 -12.64
N GLU A 2 26.77 -21.27 -12.76
CA GLU A 2 26.00 -20.02 -12.83
C GLU A 2 25.92 -19.40 -11.43
N ILE A 3 25.88 -18.09 -11.36
CA ILE A 3 25.64 -17.42 -10.09
C ILE A 3 24.17 -17.58 -9.80
N HIS A 4 23.88 -18.28 -8.72
CA HIS A 4 22.54 -18.60 -8.25
C HIS A 4 21.81 -17.36 -7.67
N VAL A 5 22.01 -16.15 -8.22
CA VAL A 5 21.30 -14.93 -7.78
C VAL A 5 19.80 -15.12 -8.00
N LYS A 6 19.41 -15.66 -9.16
CA LYS A 6 18.00 -15.93 -9.51
C LYS A 6 17.41 -17.00 -8.58
N ASP A 7 18.11 -18.11 -8.34
CA ASP A 7 17.67 -19.15 -7.38
C ASP A 7 17.53 -18.60 -5.96
N ASN A 8 18.51 -17.82 -5.48
CA ASN A 8 18.46 -17.20 -4.15
C ASN A 8 17.33 -16.18 -4.04
N ALA A 9 17.02 -15.46 -5.12
CA ALA A 9 15.89 -14.55 -5.17
C ALA A 9 14.57 -15.29 -5.04
N VAL A 10 14.42 -16.41 -5.76
CA VAL A 10 13.23 -17.26 -5.72
C VAL A 10 13.08 -17.97 -4.37
N ASN A 11 14.15 -18.52 -3.82
CA ASN A 11 14.15 -19.12 -2.49
C ASN A 11 13.74 -18.10 -1.41
N SER A 12 14.27 -16.86 -1.49
CA SER A 12 13.86 -15.77 -0.60
C SER A 12 12.39 -15.42 -0.75
N LEU A 13 11.86 -15.43 -1.98
CA LEU A 13 10.43 -15.21 -2.23
C LEU A 13 9.58 -16.31 -1.60
N GLU A 14 9.93 -17.59 -1.81
CA GLU A 14 9.19 -18.71 -1.23
C GLU A 14 9.15 -18.66 0.30
N VAL A 15 10.29 -18.36 0.94
CA VAL A 15 10.36 -18.14 2.39
C VAL A 15 9.47 -16.97 2.80
N GLY A 16 9.52 -15.86 2.07
CA GLY A 16 8.66 -14.70 2.31
C GLY A 16 7.18 -15.04 2.23
N LEU A 17 6.75 -15.74 1.18
CA LEU A 17 5.37 -16.19 1.00
C LEU A 17 4.93 -17.16 2.12
N GLN A 18 5.81 -18.04 2.58
CA GLN A 18 5.50 -18.95 3.69
C GLN A 18 5.22 -18.17 4.99
N PHE A 19 6.10 -17.23 5.34
CA PHE A 19 5.91 -16.40 6.53
C PHE A 19 4.70 -15.47 6.40
N TYR A 20 4.47 -14.92 5.21
CA TYR A 20 3.29 -14.09 4.97
C TYR A 20 2.00 -14.89 5.17
N ASN A 21 1.91 -16.10 4.61
CA ASN A 21 0.75 -16.96 4.79
C ASN A 21 0.56 -17.42 6.25
N LYS A 22 1.65 -17.67 6.98
CA LYS A 22 1.60 -17.96 8.42
C LYS A 22 1.04 -16.78 9.22
N PHE A 23 1.41 -15.56 8.87
CA PHE A 23 0.82 -14.35 9.44
C PHE A 23 -0.68 -14.28 9.12
N LEU A 24 -1.05 -14.35 7.84
CA LEU A 24 -2.46 -14.28 7.40
C LEU A 24 -3.33 -15.41 7.97
N ASN A 25 -2.79 -16.61 8.22
CA ASN A 25 -3.54 -17.75 8.80
C ASN A 25 -3.90 -17.54 10.27
N ASN A 26 -3.21 -16.63 10.96
CA ASN A 26 -3.34 -16.45 12.40
C ASN A 26 -3.91 -15.08 12.77
N LEU A 27 -4.50 -14.33 11.83
CA LEU A 27 -5.05 -13.00 12.09
C LEU A 27 -6.17 -13.02 13.13
N ASN A 28 -7.00 -14.07 13.14
CA ASN A 28 -8.14 -14.19 14.05
C ASN A 28 -7.76 -14.72 15.44
N ASN A 29 -6.56 -15.26 15.60
CA ASN A 29 -6.07 -15.67 16.90
C ASN A 29 -5.44 -14.43 17.53
N ILE A 30 -6.13 -13.84 18.50
CA ILE A 30 -5.74 -12.66 19.31
C ILE A 30 -4.54 -13.01 20.22
N ASP A 31 -3.53 -13.62 19.63
CA ASP A 31 -2.22 -13.74 20.23
C ASP A 31 -1.34 -12.85 19.37
N ILE A 32 -1.28 -11.56 19.74
CA ILE A 32 -0.25 -10.60 19.33
C ILE A 32 1.08 -11.05 19.99
N SER A 33 1.39 -12.34 19.89
CA SER A 33 2.61 -12.90 20.39
C SER A 33 3.75 -12.47 19.49
N VAL A 34 4.94 -12.42 20.08
CA VAL A 34 6.21 -12.17 19.40
C VAL A 34 6.34 -13.01 18.11
N THR A 35 5.74 -14.21 18.10
CA THR A 35 5.68 -15.13 16.96
C THR A 35 4.78 -14.65 15.82
N HIS A 36 3.60 -14.08 16.09
CA HIS A 36 2.72 -13.56 15.04
C HIS A 36 3.37 -12.37 14.33
N TYR A 37 3.87 -11.39 15.10
CA TYR A 37 4.64 -10.27 14.56
C TYR A 37 5.93 -10.73 13.86
N GLY A 38 6.61 -11.73 14.41
CA GLY A 38 7.78 -12.35 13.81
C GLY A 38 7.52 -12.82 12.38
N ASN A 39 6.36 -13.43 12.11
CA ASN A 39 6.00 -13.86 10.75
C ASN A 39 5.89 -12.69 9.77
N LEU A 40 5.26 -11.56 10.14
CA LEU A 40 5.20 -10.38 9.27
C LEU A 40 6.60 -9.80 9.03
N LYS A 41 7.42 -9.69 10.08
CA LYS A 41 8.80 -9.23 9.98
C LYS A 41 9.65 -10.08 9.03
N PHE A 42 9.60 -11.40 9.19
CA PHE A 42 10.35 -12.31 8.31
C PHE A 42 9.83 -12.29 6.87
N SER A 43 8.52 -12.13 6.67
CA SER A 43 7.93 -11.92 5.35
C SER A 43 8.52 -10.68 4.66
N VAL A 44 8.52 -9.52 5.33
CA VAL A 44 9.06 -8.26 4.78
C VAL A 44 10.54 -8.40 4.44
N ILE A 45 11.35 -8.96 5.34
CA ILE A 45 12.79 -9.14 5.11
C ILE A 45 13.04 -10.04 3.90
N ALA A 46 12.34 -11.16 3.82
CA ALA A 46 12.56 -12.15 2.76
C ALA A 46 12.06 -11.66 1.39
N ILE A 47 10.90 -10.99 1.33
CA ILE A 47 10.37 -10.39 0.09
C ILE A 47 11.26 -9.22 -0.36
N HIS A 48 11.71 -8.36 0.56
CA HIS A 48 12.69 -7.30 0.24
C HIS A 48 13.96 -7.90 -0.36
N ASN A 49 14.52 -8.95 0.26
CA ASN A 49 15.73 -9.61 -0.23
C ASN A 49 15.52 -10.25 -1.61
N SER A 50 14.35 -10.86 -1.83
CA SER A 50 13.97 -11.37 -3.16
C SER A 50 14.00 -10.26 -4.21
N ILE A 51 13.33 -9.13 -3.95
CA ILE A 51 13.28 -8.00 -4.88
C ILE A 51 14.66 -7.41 -5.14
N GLU A 52 15.51 -7.30 -4.12
CA GLU A 52 16.90 -6.86 -4.28
C GLU A 52 17.65 -7.75 -5.28
N LEU A 53 17.55 -9.07 -5.10
CA LEU A 53 18.24 -10.05 -5.92
C LEU A 53 17.65 -10.15 -7.34
N LEU A 54 16.33 -10.04 -7.50
CA LEU A 54 15.68 -9.96 -8.81
C LEU A 54 16.11 -8.69 -9.56
N THR A 55 16.14 -7.55 -8.85
CA THR A 55 16.61 -6.27 -9.42
C THR A 55 18.05 -6.38 -9.89
N LYS A 56 18.94 -6.90 -9.05
CA LYS A 56 20.34 -7.12 -9.42
C LYS A 56 20.47 -8.11 -10.58
N SER A 57 19.63 -9.15 -10.64
CA SER A 57 19.63 -10.12 -11.74
C SER A 57 19.27 -9.47 -13.08
N ILE A 58 18.25 -8.61 -13.13
CA ILE A 58 17.91 -7.83 -14.32
C ILE A 58 19.07 -6.89 -14.71
N LEU A 59 19.66 -6.19 -13.74
CA LEU A 59 20.79 -5.29 -14.01
C LEU A 59 22.03 -6.04 -14.52
N LEU A 60 22.32 -7.23 -13.98
CA LEU A 60 23.39 -8.12 -14.46
C LEU A 60 23.12 -8.59 -15.89
N ASP A 61 21.86 -8.96 -16.21
CA ASP A 61 21.43 -9.36 -17.55
C ASP A 61 21.65 -8.23 -18.59
N ILE A 62 21.56 -6.96 -18.18
CA ILE A 62 21.87 -5.79 -19.01
C ILE A 62 23.39 -5.57 -19.10
N ASN A 63 24.02 -5.30 -17.96
CA ASN A 63 25.45 -5.04 -17.85
C ASN A 63 25.92 -5.18 -16.40
N GLU A 64 26.89 -6.07 -16.19
CA GLU A 64 27.42 -6.40 -14.86
C GLU A 64 27.99 -5.21 -14.10
N PHE A 65 28.57 -4.22 -14.81
CA PHE A 65 29.10 -3.00 -14.20
C PHE A 65 28.02 -2.12 -13.56
N LEU A 66 26.73 -2.35 -13.86
CA LEU A 66 25.64 -1.67 -13.16
C LEU A 66 25.52 -2.12 -11.70
N VAL A 67 25.98 -3.33 -11.37
CA VAL A 67 25.81 -3.92 -10.04
C VAL A 67 27.07 -3.81 -9.18
N PHE A 68 28.26 -3.85 -9.77
CA PHE A 68 29.51 -3.77 -9.01
C PHE A 68 29.99 -2.33 -8.85
N LYS A 69 30.31 -1.95 -7.61
CA LYS A 69 31.09 -0.73 -7.32
C LYS A 69 32.57 -1.05 -7.62
N SER A 70 32.95 -1.13 -8.89
CA SER A 70 34.34 -1.40 -9.30
C SER A 70 34.97 -0.19 -9.98
N GLU A 71 36.08 0.31 -9.44
CA GLU A 71 37.00 1.19 -10.16
C GLU A 71 37.90 0.31 -11.03
N VAL A 72 37.43 -0.03 -12.23
CA VAL A 72 38.07 -1.02 -13.10
C VAL A 72 39.53 -0.68 -13.38
N GLU A 73 39.83 0.61 -13.53
CA GLU A 73 41.15 1.16 -13.85
C GLU A 73 42.18 0.95 -12.73
N THR A 74 41.73 0.76 -11.49
CA THR A 74 42.60 0.60 -10.30
C THR A 74 42.62 -0.83 -9.77
N ASP A 75 41.87 -1.75 -10.38
CA ASP A 75 41.81 -3.16 -10.00
C ASP A 75 42.60 -4.04 -10.98
N ASP A 76 43.88 -4.24 -10.68
CA ASP A 76 44.82 -5.04 -11.49
C ASP A 76 44.35 -6.49 -11.68
N ILE A 77 43.62 -7.05 -10.71
CA ILE A 77 43.08 -8.41 -10.79
C ILE A 77 41.96 -8.44 -11.82
N LEU A 78 41.03 -7.49 -11.77
CA LEU A 78 39.97 -7.35 -12.75
C LEU A 78 40.53 -7.08 -14.15
N CYS A 79 41.51 -6.18 -14.27
CA CYS A 79 42.19 -5.89 -15.54
C CYS A 79 42.87 -7.12 -16.13
N GLY A 80 43.60 -7.89 -15.33
CA GLY A 80 44.20 -9.16 -15.75
C GLY A 80 43.16 -10.16 -16.25
N LEU A 81 41.99 -10.16 -15.62
CA LEU A 81 40.90 -11.06 -15.95
C LEU A 81 40.20 -10.70 -17.26
N LEU A 82 39.93 -9.41 -17.47
CA LEU A 82 39.43 -8.86 -18.73
C LEU A 82 40.41 -9.13 -19.87
N ARG A 83 41.72 -8.99 -19.62
CA ARG A 83 42.78 -9.32 -20.58
C ARG A 83 42.75 -10.80 -20.95
N ASP A 84 42.70 -11.69 -19.97
CA ASP A 84 42.67 -13.13 -20.20
C ASP A 84 41.43 -13.58 -21.00
N GLN A 85 40.30 -12.89 -20.83
CA GLN A 85 39.08 -13.15 -21.60
C GLN A 85 39.19 -12.70 -23.05
N TYR A 86 39.71 -11.50 -23.27
CA TYR A 86 40.01 -11.00 -24.59
C TYR A 86 40.98 -11.94 -25.33
N SER A 87 42.07 -12.34 -24.67
CA SER A 87 43.07 -13.23 -25.22
C SER A 87 42.55 -14.63 -25.53
N ARG A 88 41.59 -15.15 -24.75
CA ARG A 88 41.03 -16.50 -24.95
C ARG A 88 39.84 -16.54 -25.93
N LYS A 89 39.45 -15.41 -26.54
CA LYS A 89 38.25 -15.29 -27.40
C LYS A 89 36.98 -15.93 -26.79
N LYS A 90 36.89 -15.95 -25.46
CA LYS A 90 35.72 -16.50 -24.77
C LYS A 90 34.58 -15.48 -24.83
N SER A 91 33.34 -15.97 -24.73
CA SER A 91 32.19 -15.12 -24.42
C SER A 91 32.49 -14.28 -23.17
N LYS A 92 31.85 -13.11 -23.07
CA LYS A 92 31.96 -12.11 -22.00
C LYS A 92 32.30 -12.74 -20.64
N ALA A 93 33.27 -12.14 -19.95
CA ALA A 93 33.43 -12.28 -18.50
C ALA A 93 32.08 -12.36 -17.84
N ASN A 94 31.94 -13.24 -16.85
CA ASN A 94 30.94 -12.96 -15.85
C ASN A 94 31.66 -12.32 -14.66
N LEU A 95 31.70 -11.00 -14.59
CA LEU A 95 32.29 -10.24 -13.48
C LEU A 95 31.69 -10.68 -12.16
N ALA A 96 30.40 -10.99 -12.15
CA ALA A 96 29.72 -11.48 -10.97
C ALA A 96 30.27 -12.85 -10.52
N TYR A 97 30.78 -13.68 -11.43
CA TYR A 97 31.39 -14.97 -11.10
C TYR A 97 32.70 -14.73 -10.35
N HIS A 98 33.48 -13.74 -10.79
CA HIS A 98 34.74 -13.40 -10.14
C HIS A 98 34.53 -12.71 -8.79
N ALA A 99 33.48 -11.91 -8.65
CA ALA A 99 33.15 -11.26 -7.38
C ALA A 99 32.86 -12.24 -6.24
N VAL A 100 32.37 -13.45 -6.54
CA VAL A 100 32.06 -14.50 -5.55
C VAL A 100 33.31 -15.25 -5.10
N PHE A 101 34.31 -15.42 -5.97
CA PHE A 101 35.48 -16.29 -5.72
C PHE A 101 36.80 -15.53 -5.52
N SER A 102 36.83 -14.22 -5.75
CA SER A 102 38.03 -13.43 -5.52
C SER A 102 38.25 -13.16 -4.03
N THR A 103 39.51 -13.10 -3.62
CA THR A 103 39.94 -12.52 -2.33
C THR A 103 39.66 -11.02 -2.23
N ASN A 104 39.28 -10.37 -3.33
CA ASN A 104 38.88 -8.96 -3.38
C ASN A 104 37.45 -8.79 -2.85
N SER A 105 37.25 -7.77 -2.01
CA SER A 105 35.94 -7.39 -1.50
C SER A 105 35.15 -6.59 -2.54
N TYR A 106 34.64 -7.25 -3.59
CA TYR A 106 33.75 -6.58 -4.54
C TYR A 106 32.42 -6.24 -3.85
N LYS A 107 32.20 -4.94 -3.60
CA LYS A 107 30.93 -4.46 -3.04
C LYS A 107 29.91 -4.29 -4.15
N THR A 108 28.76 -4.93 -4.02
CA THR A 108 27.61 -4.63 -4.89
C THR A 108 26.98 -3.29 -4.50
N ILE A 109 26.25 -2.67 -5.42
CA ILE A 109 25.40 -1.53 -5.11
C ILE A 109 24.33 -1.90 -4.06
N GLU A 110 23.93 -0.90 -3.28
CA GLU A 110 22.87 -1.01 -2.28
C GLU A 110 21.48 -1.05 -2.93
N TYR A 111 20.50 -1.57 -2.20
CA TYR A 111 19.10 -1.68 -2.63
C TYR A 111 18.56 -0.39 -3.25
N GLY A 112 18.65 0.74 -2.54
CA GLY A 112 18.11 2.03 -3.00
C GLY A 112 18.70 2.47 -4.34
N LYS A 113 20.02 2.26 -4.55
CA LYS A 113 20.66 2.53 -5.84
C LYS A 113 20.19 1.56 -6.92
N SER A 114 19.99 0.28 -6.58
CA SER A 114 19.55 -0.74 -7.54
C SER A 114 18.15 -0.48 -8.07
N ILE A 115 17.19 -0.13 -7.21
CA ILE A 115 15.81 0.19 -7.63
C ILE A 115 15.72 1.52 -8.37
N LEU A 116 16.57 2.50 -8.03
CA LEU A 116 16.65 3.76 -8.76
C LEU A 116 17.19 3.58 -10.18
N LEU A 117 18.23 2.75 -10.34
CA LEU A 117 18.76 2.41 -11.67
C LEU A 117 17.72 1.65 -12.48
N LEU A 118 17.05 0.66 -11.88
CA LEU A 118 15.98 -0.10 -12.52
C LEU A 118 14.86 0.83 -13.01
N TYR A 119 14.37 1.74 -12.16
CA TYR A 119 13.35 2.73 -12.53
C TYR A 119 13.80 3.65 -13.67
N LYS A 120 15.06 4.12 -13.64
CA LYS A 120 15.59 4.98 -14.71
C LYS A 120 15.74 4.27 -16.06
N ILE A 121 16.11 2.99 -16.05
CA ILE A 121 16.29 2.18 -17.26
C ILE A 121 14.94 1.77 -17.86
N PHE A 122 13.97 1.44 -17.02
CA PHE A 122 12.65 0.95 -17.42
C PHE A 122 11.53 1.96 -17.09
N ASN A 123 11.77 3.26 -17.28
CA ASN A 123 10.82 4.31 -16.94
C ASN A 123 9.52 4.27 -17.79
N ASP A 124 9.54 3.53 -18.89
CA ASP A 124 8.41 3.22 -19.75
C ASP A 124 7.54 2.07 -19.22
N LYS A 125 8.10 1.17 -18.40
CA LYS A 125 7.42 -0.01 -17.83
C LYS A 125 7.18 0.08 -16.33
N LEU A 126 7.97 0.88 -15.61
CA LEU A 126 7.85 1.11 -14.18
C LEU A 126 7.29 2.49 -13.93
N SER A 127 6.10 2.55 -13.33
CA SER A 127 5.53 3.80 -12.86
C SER A 127 6.31 4.35 -11.67
N LYS A 128 6.17 5.67 -11.42
CA LYS A 128 6.67 6.28 -10.18
C LYS A 128 6.09 5.60 -8.94
N ASN A 129 4.83 5.16 -8.98
CA ASN A 129 4.18 4.46 -7.88
C ASN A 129 4.86 3.10 -7.59
N ASN A 130 5.32 2.38 -8.62
CA ASN A 130 6.09 1.15 -8.43
C ASN A 130 7.42 1.43 -7.72
N TYR A 131 8.12 2.49 -8.13
CA TYR A 131 9.36 2.92 -7.48
C TYR A 131 9.14 3.31 -6.01
N GLU A 132 8.11 4.10 -5.72
CA GLU A 132 7.79 4.48 -4.32
C GLU A 132 7.36 3.27 -3.48
N THR A 133 6.67 2.28 -4.07
CA THR A 133 6.35 1.01 -3.39
C THR A 133 7.62 0.28 -2.96
N LEU A 134 8.60 0.16 -3.85
CA LEU A 134 9.90 -0.48 -3.55
C LEU A 134 10.67 0.29 -2.47
N LYS A 135 10.64 1.62 -2.52
CA LYS A 135 11.26 2.46 -1.49
C LYS A 135 10.61 2.25 -0.12
N LYS A 136 9.26 2.25 -0.05
CA LYS A 136 8.52 1.96 1.19
C LYS A 136 8.81 0.57 1.74
N LEU A 137 9.00 -0.44 0.88
CA LEU A 137 9.39 -1.78 1.32
C LEU A 137 10.74 -1.76 2.08
N ALA A 138 11.72 -0.99 1.60
CA ALA A 138 12.99 -0.83 2.31
C ALA A 138 12.85 -0.05 3.61
N GLU A 139 12.00 0.99 3.64
CA GLU A 139 11.67 1.73 4.86
C GLU A 139 11.07 0.79 5.91
N TYR A 140 10.05 0.00 5.56
CA TYR A 140 9.46 -0.98 6.46
C TYR A 140 10.44 -2.06 6.91
N ARG A 141 11.27 -2.59 6.00
CA ARG A 141 12.32 -3.54 6.37
C ARG A 141 13.22 -2.93 7.44
N ASN A 142 13.68 -1.69 7.27
CA ASN A 142 14.57 -1.03 8.21
C ASN A 142 13.90 -0.74 9.56
N THR A 143 12.67 -0.23 9.55
CA THR A 143 11.88 -0.01 10.77
C THR A 143 11.71 -1.32 11.55
N LEU A 144 11.30 -2.40 10.87
CA LEU A 144 11.11 -3.72 11.47
C LEU A 144 12.42 -4.33 12.00
N THR A 145 13.56 -4.09 11.36
CA THR A 145 14.85 -4.64 11.78
C THR A 145 15.50 -3.86 12.90
N HIS A 146 15.39 -2.52 12.91
CA HIS A 146 16.18 -1.65 13.80
C HIS A 146 15.38 -1.04 14.93
N LEU A 147 14.12 -0.68 14.69
CA LEU A 147 13.31 0.02 15.68
C LEU A 147 12.33 -0.93 16.39
N GLY A 148 12.07 -2.10 15.79
CA GLY A 148 10.85 -2.84 16.09
C GLY A 148 9.64 -2.06 15.59
N TYR A 149 8.50 -2.73 15.42
CA TYR A 149 7.27 -2.01 15.10
C TYR A 149 6.55 -1.72 16.40
N ALA A 150 6.33 -0.43 16.69
CA ALA A 150 5.75 0.01 17.95
C ALA A 150 4.23 -0.17 18.02
N SER A 151 3.58 -0.45 16.88
CA SER A 151 2.12 -0.38 16.79
C SER A 151 1.52 -1.39 15.81
N THR A 152 0.53 -2.14 16.27
CA THR A 152 -0.34 -2.98 15.42
C THR A 152 -1.14 -2.14 14.40
N PHE A 153 -1.32 -0.84 14.66
CA PHE A 153 -2.13 0.10 13.88
C PHE A 153 -1.58 0.43 12.47
N GLU A 154 -0.44 -0.13 12.05
CA GLU A 154 0.05 0.09 10.67
C GLU A 154 0.34 -1.20 9.89
N TRP A 155 -0.08 -2.36 10.40
CA TRP A 155 0.12 -3.63 9.71
C TRP A 155 -0.51 -3.61 8.32
N TYR A 156 -1.70 -3.02 8.17
CA TYR A 156 -2.36 -2.92 6.86
C TYR A 156 -1.47 -2.18 5.83
N LYS A 157 -0.72 -1.14 6.24
CA LYS A 157 0.18 -0.39 5.33
C LYS A 157 1.31 -1.28 4.83
N ILE A 158 1.87 -2.11 5.71
CA ILE A 158 2.88 -3.12 5.35
C ILE A 158 2.30 -4.13 4.37
N LEU A 159 1.09 -4.65 4.65
CA LEU A 159 0.41 -5.62 3.79
C LEU A 159 0.15 -5.06 2.39
N VAL A 160 -0.30 -3.80 2.29
CA VAL A 160 -0.49 -3.10 1.02
C VAL A 160 0.82 -3.04 0.22
N VAL A 161 1.93 -2.66 0.87
CA VAL A 161 3.24 -2.60 0.20
C VAL A 161 3.75 -3.98 -0.19
N LEU A 162 3.55 -5.00 0.65
CA LEU A 162 3.88 -6.39 0.31
C LEU A 162 3.07 -6.87 -0.90
N ASN A 163 1.77 -6.60 -0.95
CA ASN A 163 0.92 -7.00 -2.06
C ASN A 163 1.34 -6.33 -3.37
N LYS A 164 1.52 -5.00 -3.36
CA LYS A 164 2.01 -4.25 -4.52
C LYS A 164 3.39 -4.75 -4.98
N SER A 165 4.25 -5.13 -4.04
CA SER A 165 5.57 -5.71 -4.33
C SER A 165 5.47 -7.08 -5.01
N LEU A 166 4.54 -7.93 -4.57
CA LEU A 166 4.26 -9.24 -5.16
C LEU A 166 3.61 -9.12 -6.55
N GLU A 167 2.68 -8.19 -6.73
CA GLU A 167 2.10 -7.83 -8.03
C GLU A 167 3.21 -7.37 -8.99
N LEU A 168 4.13 -6.53 -8.53
CA LEU A 168 5.28 -6.10 -9.33
C LEU A 168 6.20 -7.27 -9.73
N ILE A 169 6.35 -8.29 -8.88
CA ILE A 169 7.08 -9.51 -9.25
C ILE A 169 6.42 -10.20 -10.43
N LEU A 170 5.10 -10.39 -10.39
CA LEU A 170 4.34 -11.04 -11.46
C LEU A 170 4.35 -10.24 -12.76
N GLU A 171 4.11 -8.93 -12.67
CA GLU A 171 3.88 -8.07 -13.83
C GLU A 171 5.16 -7.57 -14.48
N PHE A 172 6.20 -7.28 -13.68
CA PHE A 172 7.42 -6.68 -14.17
C PHE A 172 8.60 -7.66 -14.10
N TYR A 173 8.95 -8.18 -12.92
CA TYR A 173 10.20 -8.92 -12.76
C TYR A 173 10.24 -10.21 -13.57
N ILE A 174 9.18 -11.02 -13.51
CA ILE A 174 9.10 -12.27 -14.28
C ILE A 174 9.17 -12.01 -15.78
N ASN A 175 8.59 -10.91 -16.26
CA ASN A 175 8.55 -10.59 -17.68
C ASN A 175 9.84 -9.97 -18.23
N ASN A 176 10.73 -9.47 -17.37
CA ASN A 176 11.97 -8.80 -17.77
C ASN A 176 13.25 -9.55 -17.37
N LEU A 177 13.12 -10.70 -16.70
CA LEU A 177 14.25 -11.59 -16.40
C LEU A 177 14.55 -12.52 -17.58
N ILE A 178 15.81 -12.66 -17.96
CA ILE A 178 16.23 -13.67 -18.95
C ILE A 178 16.00 -15.06 -18.33
N LYS A 179 15.34 -15.95 -19.09
CA LYS A 179 15.01 -17.33 -18.70
C LYS A 179 14.17 -17.42 -17.42
N ALA A 180 13.25 -16.46 -17.21
CA ALA A 180 12.41 -16.44 -16.02
C ALA A 180 11.62 -17.75 -15.80
N GLU A 181 11.24 -18.44 -16.87
CA GLU A 181 10.54 -19.73 -16.87
C GLU A 181 11.31 -20.87 -16.21
N GLU A 182 12.66 -20.81 -16.19
CA GLU A 182 13.50 -21.81 -15.52
C GLU A 182 13.37 -21.70 -13.98
N TYR A 183 13.08 -20.50 -13.48
CA TYR A 183 13.07 -20.19 -12.04
C TYR A 183 11.64 -20.02 -11.48
N PHE A 184 10.76 -19.36 -12.22
CA PHE A 184 9.39 -19.05 -11.81
C PHE A 184 8.40 -20.08 -12.35
N THR A 185 8.40 -21.25 -11.71
CA THR A 185 7.45 -22.31 -12.02
C THR A 185 6.00 -21.86 -11.82
N LYS A 186 5.05 -22.55 -12.46
CA LYS A 186 3.60 -22.32 -12.26
C LYS A 186 3.21 -22.39 -10.78
N ARG A 187 3.89 -23.24 -9.99
CA ARG A 187 3.67 -23.36 -8.54
C ARG A 187 3.95 -22.04 -7.82
N ILE A 188 5.06 -21.37 -8.14
CA ILE A 188 5.46 -20.12 -7.48
C ILE A 188 4.49 -19.01 -7.83
N LYS A 189 4.15 -18.85 -9.11
CA LYS A 189 3.14 -17.88 -9.58
C LYS A 189 1.80 -18.09 -8.85
N ASN A 190 1.30 -19.33 -8.83
CA ASN A 190 0.08 -19.68 -8.11
C ASN A 190 0.16 -19.39 -6.59
N ASN A 191 1.33 -19.55 -5.97
CA ASN A 191 1.52 -19.24 -4.55
C ASN A 191 1.47 -17.73 -4.30
N ILE A 192 2.02 -16.91 -5.20
CA ILE A 192 1.89 -15.46 -5.14
C ILE A 192 0.41 -15.08 -5.24
N ASP A 193 -0.29 -15.56 -6.28
CA ASP A 193 -1.71 -15.27 -6.50
C ASP A 193 -2.59 -15.66 -5.30
N LYS A 194 -2.36 -16.84 -4.74
CA LYS A 194 -3.07 -17.30 -3.53
C LYS A 194 -2.82 -16.40 -2.34
N THR A 195 -1.58 -15.98 -2.14
CA THR A 195 -1.20 -15.09 -1.03
C THR A 195 -1.81 -13.71 -1.20
N LEU A 196 -1.78 -13.16 -2.43
CA LEU A 196 -2.41 -11.88 -2.78
C LEU A 196 -3.91 -11.92 -2.53
N LYS A 197 -4.60 -12.94 -3.05
CA LYS A 197 -6.04 -13.12 -2.85
C LYS A 197 -6.39 -13.13 -1.36
N LYS A 198 -5.68 -13.97 -0.60
CA LYS A 198 -5.88 -14.10 0.83
C LYS A 198 -5.59 -12.81 1.60
N SER A 199 -4.54 -12.08 1.23
CA SER A 199 -4.23 -10.80 1.87
C SER A 199 -5.32 -9.76 1.59
N LYS A 200 -5.80 -9.67 0.35
CA LYS A 200 -6.89 -8.77 -0.05
C LYS A 200 -8.18 -9.02 0.73
N GLU A 201 -8.47 -10.28 1.08
CA GLU A 201 -9.62 -10.65 1.91
C GLU A 201 -9.55 -10.10 3.35
N HIS A 202 -8.37 -9.71 3.85
CA HIS A 202 -8.18 -9.29 5.25
C HIS A 202 -7.70 -7.85 5.42
N ILE A 203 -7.22 -7.18 4.37
CA ILE A 203 -6.64 -5.83 4.50
C ILE A 203 -7.66 -4.82 5.01
N GLU A 204 -8.91 -4.89 4.54
CA GLU A 204 -9.98 -3.99 4.98
C GLU A 204 -10.26 -4.17 6.48
N ASP A 205 -10.40 -5.41 6.95
CA ASP A 205 -10.60 -5.69 8.39
C ASP A 205 -9.44 -5.18 9.24
N ILE A 206 -8.19 -5.37 8.79
CA ILE A 206 -7.02 -4.90 9.51
C ILE A 206 -6.96 -3.37 9.52
N TRP A 207 -7.36 -2.71 8.42
CA TRP A 207 -7.45 -1.26 8.34
C TRP A 207 -8.51 -0.70 9.28
N ILE A 208 -9.70 -1.32 9.30
CA ILE A 208 -10.80 -0.98 10.21
C ILE A 208 -10.31 -1.11 11.66
N ALA A 209 -9.77 -2.28 12.04
CA ALA A 209 -9.20 -2.50 13.37
C ALA A 209 -8.06 -1.52 13.71
N SER A 210 -7.25 -1.15 12.71
CA SER A 210 -6.15 -0.20 12.90
C SER A 210 -6.62 1.23 13.16
N ASN A 211 -7.86 1.55 12.78
CA ASN A 211 -8.44 2.88 12.89
C ASN A 211 -9.66 2.90 13.82
N GLU A 212 -9.88 1.85 14.62
CA GLU A 212 -11.07 1.65 15.46
C GLU A 212 -11.48 2.91 16.22
N TRP A 213 -10.57 3.49 17.01
CA TRP A 213 -10.86 4.67 17.82
C TRP A 213 -11.24 5.90 16.99
N ILE A 214 -10.56 6.10 15.84
CA ILE A 214 -10.86 7.20 14.92
C ILE A 214 -12.24 6.99 14.30
N LEU A 215 -12.53 5.77 13.83
CA LEU A 215 -13.79 5.42 13.17
C LEU A 215 -14.98 5.51 14.13
N ASP A 216 -14.84 5.01 15.36
CA ASP A 216 -15.87 5.09 16.40
C ASP A 216 -16.23 6.55 16.68
N THR A 217 -15.22 7.41 16.83
CA THR A 217 -15.46 8.84 17.08
C THR A 217 -16.07 9.55 15.87
N ILE A 218 -15.63 9.24 14.65
CA ILE A 218 -16.26 9.77 13.42
C ILE A 218 -17.73 9.34 13.34
N ASN A 219 -18.04 8.08 13.65
CA ASN A 219 -19.41 7.57 13.61
C ASN A 219 -20.29 8.19 14.70
N GLY A 220 -19.74 8.49 15.88
CA GLY A 220 -20.43 9.30 16.91
C GLY A 220 -20.85 10.67 16.36
N ILE A 221 -19.92 11.39 15.74
CA ILE A 221 -20.19 12.70 15.13
C ILE A 221 -21.19 12.59 13.97
N LEU A 222 -21.09 11.56 13.13
CA LEU A 222 -22.06 11.29 12.06
C LEU A 222 -23.46 11.03 12.64
N SER A 223 -23.56 10.29 13.74
CA SER A 223 -24.83 10.00 14.40
C SER A 223 -25.51 11.28 14.88
N GLU A 224 -24.77 12.19 15.50
CA GLU A 224 -25.28 13.52 15.87
C GLU A 224 -25.75 14.32 14.65
N CYS A 225 -24.98 14.28 13.55
CA CYS A 225 -25.34 14.96 12.30
C CYS A 225 -26.58 14.37 11.60
N LEU A 226 -26.88 13.09 11.82
CA LEU A 226 -28.03 12.43 11.20
C LEU A 226 -29.33 12.63 12.00
N VAL A 227 -29.26 13.07 13.26
CA VAL A 227 -30.42 13.32 14.16
C VAL A 227 -30.84 14.80 14.17
N ILE A 228 -30.71 15.50 13.04
CA ILE A 228 -31.16 16.90 12.90
C ILE A 228 -32.64 16.92 12.55
N GLU A 229 -33.42 17.87 13.10
CA GLU A 229 -34.87 18.00 12.85
C GLU A 229 -35.26 18.02 11.35
N ALA A 230 -34.39 18.51 10.47
CA ALA A 230 -34.62 18.57 9.03
C ALA A 230 -34.43 17.23 8.30
N VAL A 231 -33.86 16.22 8.96
CA VAL A 231 -33.57 14.88 8.43
C VAL A 231 -34.38 13.85 9.20
N LYS A 232 -35.27 13.13 8.52
CA LYS A 232 -35.99 12.00 9.12
C LYS A 232 -35.35 10.70 8.67
N ILE A 233 -34.59 10.05 9.56
CA ILE A 233 -34.04 8.71 9.29
C ILE A 233 -35.21 7.72 9.19
N ASN A 234 -35.30 7.03 8.06
CA ASN A 234 -36.28 5.98 7.83
C ASN A 234 -35.73 4.62 8.25
N ASN A 235 -34.47 4.35 7.92
CA ASN A 235 -33.76 3.12 8.28
C ASN A 235 -32.25 3.38 8.27
N ALA A 236 -31.52 2.76 9.19
CA ALA A 236 -30.05 2.72 9.20
C ALA A 236 -29.58 1.27 9.37
N GLU A 237 -28.73 0.82 8.46
CA GLU A 237 -28.02 -0.45 8.55
C GLU A 237 -26.64 -0.18 9.15
N ILE A 238 -26.35 -0.86 10.26
CA ILE A 238 -25.12 -0.71 11.04
C ILE A 238 -24.42 -2.07 11.14
N ASP A 239 -23.11 -2.09 10.91
CA ASP A 239 -22.25 -3.23 11.23
C ASP A 239 -21.76 -3.15 12.66
N THR A 240 -21.94 -4.22 13.43
CA THR A 240 -21.44 -4.36 14.80
C THR A 240 -20.39 -5.46 14.93
N GLY A 241 -19.95 -6.05 13.81
CA GLY A 241 -19.01 -7.17 13.77
C GLY A 241 -17.61 -6.86 14.33
N TYR A 242 -17.26 -5.57 14.49
CA TYR A 242 -15.96 -5.10 14.95
C TYR A 242 -15.93 -4.68 16.43
N GLY A 243 -17.04 -4.81 17.16
CA GLY A 243 -17.15 -4.36 18.55
C GLY A 243 -17.56 -2.89 18.73
N TYR A 244 -17.74 -2.16 17.63
CA TYR A 244 -18.25 -0.80 17.55
C TYR A 244 -19.15 -0.64 16.31
N GLU A 245 -19.93 0.44 16.26
CA GLU A 245 -20.96 0.65 15.25
C GLU A 245 -20.40 1.35 14.01
N LEU A 246 -20.43 0.67 12.85
CA LEU A 246 -20.09 1.24 11.55
C LEU A 246 -21.35 1.41 10.70
N TYR A 247 -21.60 2.60 10.17
CA TYR A 247 -22.70 2.80 9.22
C TYR A 247 -22.43 2.02 7.94
N LYS A 248 -23.39 1.24 7.46
CA LYS A 248 -23.34 0.63 6.12
C LYS A 248 -24.20 1.41 5.15
N LYS A 249 -25.43 1.70 5.57
CA LYS A 249 -26.42 2.39 4.73
C LYS A 249 -27.37 3.20 5.60
N VAL A 250 -27.69 4.41 5.18
CA VAL A 250 -28.71 5.24 5.83
C VAL A 250 -29.71 5.69 4.77
N ASN A 251 -30.98 5.38 5.00
CA ASN A 251 -32.10 5.85 4.21
C ASN A 251 -32.83 6.92 5.01
N PHE A 252 -33.00 8.10 4.43
CA PHE A 252 -33.59 9.23 5.14
C PHE A 252 -34.37 10.14 4.18
N THR A 253 -35.25 10.93 4.77
CA THR A 253 -36.05 11.93 4.06
C THR A 253 -35.57 13.32 4.44
N TYR A 254 -35.43 14.20 3.46
CA TYR A 254 -34.97 15.57 3.63
C TYR A 254 -35.90 16.55 2.91
N ASN A 255 -36.29 17.63 3.59
CA ASN A 255 -37.15 18.67 3.03
C ASN A 255 -36.29 19.73 2.31
N TYR A 256 -36.32 19.74 0.98
CA TYR A 256 -35.59 20.70 0.15
C TYR A 256 -36.55 21.61 -0.61
N LYS A 257 -36.55 22.92 -0.31
CA LYS A 257 -37.34 23.94 -1.04
C LYS A 257 -38.82 23.56 -1.27
N SER A 258 -39.48 23.03 -0.25
CA SER A 258 -40.88 22.54 -0.25
C SER A 258 -41.12 21.16 -0.86
N GLU A 259 -40.08 20.50 -1.36
CA GLU A 259 -40.14 19.11 -1.82
C GLU A 259 -39.56 18.16 -0.76
N VAL A 260 -40.18 16.99 -0.66
CA VAL A 260 -39.72 15.91 0.21
C VAL A 260 -38.87 14.97 -0.63
N VAL A 261 -37.56 14.92 -0.39
CA VAL A 261 -36.62 14.08 -1.13
C VAL A 261 -36.24 12.87 -0.29
N ASN A 262 -36.34 11.67 -0.88
CA ASN A 262 -35.85 10.45 -0.26
C ASN A 262 -34.44 10.18 -0.75
N LEU A 263 -33.53 10.01 0.20
CA LEU A 263 -32.11 9.78 -0.04
C LEU A 263 -31.68 8.48 0.60
N SER A 264 -30.69 7.86 -0.03
CA SER A 264 -30.07 6.61 0.41
C SER A 264 -28.58 6.77 0.21
N TRP A 265 -27.84 6.74 1.32
CA TRP A 265 -26.40 6.89 1.34
C TRP A 265 -25.75 5.63 1.88
N GLN A 266 -24.74 5.14 1.18
CA GLN A 266 -23.92 4.00 1.57
C GLN A 266 -22.55 4.50 2.00
N PHE A 267 -22.02 3.90 3.06
CA PHE A 267 -20.76 4.27 3.69
C PHE A 267 -19.73 3.19 3.39
N ILE A 268 -18.64 3.57 2.72
CA ILE A 268 -17.59 2.66 2.28
C ILE A 268 -16.29 3.01 3.01
N TYR A 269 -15.77 2.05 3.77
CA TYR A 269 -14.56 2.16 4.58
C TYR A 269 -13.35 1.74 3.75
N SER A 270 -12.71 2.69 3.08
CA SER A 270 -11.77 2.41 2.01
C SER A 270 -10.32 2.55 2.46
N TYR A 271 -9.67 1.44 2.80
CA TYR A 271 -8.22 1.41 3.10
C TYR A 271 -7.37 2.00 1.96
N LEU A 272 -7.80 1.80 0.70
CA LEU A 272 -7.07 2.27 -0.47
C LEU A 272 -6.98 3.80 -0.51
N ASN A 273 -8.03 4.47 -0.04
CA ASN A 273 -8.20 5.91 -0.06
C ASN A 273 -7.94 6.55 1.31
N GLU A 274 -7.65 5.73 2.33
CA GLU A 274 -7.53 6.16 3.73
C GLU A 274 -8.70 7.08 4.11
N ALA A 275 -9.94 6.59 3.88
CA ALA A 275 -11.12 7.41 4.00
C ALA A 275 -12.42 6.61 4.22
N ILE A 276 -13.42 7.29 4.77
CA ILE A 276 -14.83 6.90 4.66
C ILE A 276 -15.42 7.62 3.44
N VAL A 277 -15.93 6.87 2.47
CA VAL A 277 -16.52 7.38 1.23
C VAL A 277 -18.03 7.19 1.32
N ILE A 278 -18.78 8.27 1.17
CA ILE A 278 -20.25 8.23 1.16
C ILE A 278 -20.72 8.30 -0.30
N ILE A 279 -21.50 7.31 -0.72
CA ILE A 279 -22.04 7.21 -2.08
C ILE A 279 -23.57 7.14 -2.07
N ASP A 280 -24.20 7.53 -3.17
CA ASP A 280 -25.65 7.37 -3.38
C ASP A 280 -26.00 6.01 -4.02
N ASP A 281 -27.30 5.75 -4.24
CA ASP A 281 -27.77 4.51 -4.88
C ASP A 281 -27.30 4.33 -6.34
N ASN A 282 -26.80 5.37 -6.99
CA ASN A 282 -26.23 5.30 -8.34
C ASN A 282 -24.70 5.15 -8.32
N ASN A 283 -24.11 4.88 -7.14
CA ASN A 283 -22.67 4.86 -6.90
C ASN A 283 -21.97 6.21 -7.14
N PHE A 284 -22.69 7.33 -7.17
CA PHE A 284 -22.05 8.64 -7.20
C PHE A 284 -21.53 8.99 -5.82
N ILE A 285 -20.29 9.48 -5.78
CA ILE A 285 -19.68 9.94 -4.54
C ILE A 285 -20.32 11.25 -4.12
N VAL A 286 -20.86 11.23 -2.91
CA VAL A 286 -21.44 12.37 -2.21
C VAL A 286 -20.34 13.12 -1.46
N VAL A 287 -19.57 12.39 -0.62
CA VAL A 287 -18.59 12.96 0.32
C VAL A 287 -17.42 12.01 0.53
N TYR A 288 -16.24 12.59 0.76
CA TYR A 288 -15.08 11.92 1.33
C TYR A 288 -14.75 12.45 2.71
N ILE A 289 -14.51 11.54 3.65
CA ILE A 289 -13.97 11.81 4.98
C ILE A 289 -12.61 11.13 5.03
N SER A 290 -11.54 11.86 4.72
CA SER A 290 -10.19 11.27 4.82
C SER A 290 -9.78 11.17 6.28
N ILE A 291 -9.21 10.02 6.65
CA ILE A 291 -8.64 9.78 7.96
C ILE A 291 -7.17 10.23 8.08
N ASP A 292 -6.67 10.94 7.06
CA ASP A 292 -5.35 11.58 7.10
C ASP A 292 -5.33 12.74 8.10
N ASP A 293 -4.18 12.95 8.75
CA ASP A 293 -3.96 13.96 9.80
C ASP A 293 -4.35 15.39 9.35
N CYS A 294 -4.31 15.66 8.04
CA CYS A 294 -4.63 16.98 7.51
C CYS A 294 -6.13 17.33 7.49
N ASN A 295 -7.01 16.33 7.67
CA ASN A 295 -8.46 16.49 7.76
C ASN A 295 -8.98 16.18 9.15
N ILE A 296 -8.12 15.78 10.07
CA ILE A 296 -8.50 15.48 11.44
C ILE A 296 -7.80 16.47 12.37
N THR A 297 -8.56 17.10 13.27
CA THR A 297 -8.00 17.95 14.33
C THR A 297 -8.23 17.27 15.66
N PHE A 298 -7.18 17.13 16.46
CA PHE A 298 -7.26 16.59 17.83
C PHE A 298 -7.08 17.69 18.89
N SER A 299 -7.74 17.56 20.03
CA SER A 299 -7.27 18.19 21.27
C SER A 299 -5.94 17.57 21.64
N LYS A 300 -5.08 18.40 22.23
CA LYS A 300 -3.82 17.97 22.80
C LYS A 300 -3.86 18.22 24.30
N ASP A 301 -3.26 17.31 25.05
CA ASP A 301 -3.02 17.52 26.47
C ASP A 301 -1.90 18.56 26.70
N GLU A 302 -1.54 18.78 27.97
CA GLU A 302 -0.51 19.75 28.37
C GLU A 302 0.87 19.44 27.76
N ASP A 303 1.14 18.18 27.41
CA ASP A 303 2.39 17.71 26.80
C ASP A 303 2.35 17.75 25.26
N GLY A 304 1.22 18.18 24.67
CA GLY A 304 1.05 18.25 23.22
C GLY A 304 0.67 16.93 22.57
N ILE A 305 0.28 15.91 23.35
CA ILE A 305 -0.12 14.59 22.88
C ILE A 305 -1.62 14.62 22.49
N PRO A 306 -1.98 14.17 21.28
CA PRO A 306 -3.39 14.05 20.88
C PRO A 306 -4.17 13.15 21.85
N ASN A 307 -5.30 13.63 22.38
CA ASN A 307 -6.13 12.86 23.32
C ASN A 307 -7.59 12.68 22.89
N GLU A 308 -8.17 13.62 22.13
CA GLU A 308 -9.58 13.58 21.73
C GLU A 308 -9.77 14.20 20.34
N LEU A 309 -10.60 13.58 19.50
CA LEU A 309 -10.93 14.11 18.18
C LEU A 309 -11.84 15.33 18.31
N LYS A 310 -11.37 16.50 17.84
CA LYS A 310 -12.11 17.77 17.88
C LYS A 310 -12.93 18.03 16.62
N GLU A 311 -12.31 17.86 15.46
CA GLU A 311 -12.93 18.22 14.19
C GLU A 311 -12.53 17.25 13.09
N ILE A 312 -13.46 17.00 12.16
CA ILE A 312 -13.24 16.19 10.97
C ILE A 312 -13.62 17.03 9.75
N GLY A 313 -12.69 17.18 8.83
CA GLY A 313 -12.87 17.81 7.54
C GLY A 313 -13.37 16.81 6.50
N ILE A 314 -14.33 17.26 5.69
CA ILE A 314 -14.87 16.50 4.57
C ILE A 314 -14.61 17.21 3.25
N LEU A 315 -14.55 16.42 2.18
CA LEU A 315 -14.31 16.88 0.82
C LEU A 315 -15.48 16.45 -0.07
N ILE A 316 -16.09 17.43 -0.74
CA ILE A 316 -17.21 17.20 -1.67
C ILE A 316 -16.71 17.31 -3.11
N PRO A 317 -16.91 16.30 -3.96
CA PRO A 317 -16.59 16.40 -5.38
C PRO A 317 -17.45 17.47 -6.09
N LYS A 318 -16.82 18.32 -6.91
CA LYS A 318 -17.55 19.33 -7.72
C LYS A 318 -18.27 18.73 -8.92
N SER A 319 -17.84 17.57 -9.39
CA SER A 319 -18.40 16.83 -10.53
C SER A 319 -19.01 15.52 -10.05
N LYS A 320 -19.99 14.98 -10.78
CA LYS A 320 -20.49 13.62 -10.55
C LYS A 320 -19.36 12.62 -10.78
N VAL A 321 -18.87 11.96 -9.72
CA VAL A 321 -17.80 10.95 -9.80
C VAL A 321 -18.39 9.62 -9.33
N ASN A 322 -18.28 8.58 -10.16
CA ASN A 322 -18.65 7.22 -9.75
C ASN A 322 -17.56 6.62 -8.87
N TYR A 323 -17.98 5.94 -7.80
CA TYR A 323 -17.11 5.15 -6.96
C TYR A 323 -16.70 3.84 -7.63
N ASP A 324 -15.42 3.51 -7.50
CA ASP A 324 -14.78 2.27 -7.92
C ASP A 324 -13.82 1.86 -6.79
N LYS A 325 -14.07 0.69 -6.22
CA LYS A 325 -13.32 0.16 -5.07
C LYS A 325 -11.83 -0.09 -5.35
N GLU A 326 -11.46 -0.30 -6.61
CA GLU A 326 -10.07 -0.58 -7.00
C GLU A 326 -9.32 0.71 -7.38
N LYS A 327 -10.01 1.85 -7.35
CA LYS A 327 -9.46 3.14 -7.75
C LYS A 327 -8.99 3.94 -6.54
N ASP A 328 -7.74 4.37 -6.61
CA ASP A 328 -7.17 5.38 -5.72
C ASP A 328 -7.62 6.76 -6.22
N TYR A 329 -8.27 7.53 -5.34
CA TYR A 329 -8.77 8.86 -5.63
C TYR A 329 -7.80 9.88 -5.06
N ASP A 330 -7.30 10.78 -5.91
CA ASP A 330 -6.53 11.94 -5.44
C ASP A 330 -7.47 12.92 -4.73
N LEU A 331 -7.57 12.76 -3.40
CA LEU A 331 -8.38 13.59 -2.51
C LEU A 331 -7.72 14.93 -2.18
N SER A 332 -6.54 15.23 -2.73
CA SER A 332 -5.97 16.58 -2.64
C SER A 332 -6.82 17.52 -3.50
N ASN A 333 -7.88 18.04 -2.89
CA ASN A 333 -8.81 18.91 -3.57
C ASN A 333 -8.04 20.15 -4.06
N LYS A 334 -7.91 20.32 -5.38
CA LYS A 334 -7.28 21.51 -6.00
C LYS A 334 -8.01 22.83 -5.64
N SER A 335 -9.12 22.75 -4.91
CA SER A 335 -9.86 23.89 -4.39
C SER A 335 -9.87 23.87 -2.85
N PRO A 336 -9.03 24.68 -2.18
CA PRO A 336 -9.01 24.79 -0.72
C PRO A 336 -10.35 25.25 -0.11
N ASN A 337 -11.26 25.78 -0.93
CA ASN A 337 -12.56 26.31 -0.53
C ASN A 337 -13.64 25.24 -0.25
N VAL A 338 -13.33 23.95 -0.39
CA VAL A 338 -14.33 22.86 -0.32
C VAL A 338 -14.11 21.94 0.89
N ARG A 339 -13.24 22.31 1.82
CA ARG A 339 -13.17 21.64 3.13
C ARG A 339 -14.32 22.16 3.99
N LEU A 340 -15.21 21.26 4.40
CA LEU A 340 -16.25 21.55 5.38
C LEU A 340 -15.97 20.73 6.63
N ASN A 341 -16.10 21.31 7.82
CA ASN A 341 -16.04 20.53 9.05
C ASN A 341 -17.37 19.80 9.25
N LEU A 342 -17.32 18.56 9.76
CA LEU A 342 -18.49 17.76 10.08
C LEU A 342 -19.09 18.23 11.41
N SER A 343 -20.24 18.90 11.33
CA SER A 343 -21.07 19.27 12.47
C SER A 343 -22.55 19.32 12.03
N PRO A 344 -23.52 19.28 12.96
CA PRO A 344 -24.93 19.24 12.59
C PRO A 344 -25.33 20.34 11.60
N ASP A 345 -25.00 21.60 11.89
CA ASP A 345 -25.32 22.73 11.00
C ASP A 345 -24.65 22.64 9.62
N LYS A 346 -23.44 22.07 9.55
CA LYS A 346 -22.68 21.91 8.32
C LYS A 346 -23.16 20.71 7.50
N PHE A 347 -23.77 19.71 8.14
CA PHE A 347 -24.34 18.55 7.45
C PHE A 347 -25.45 18.95 6.46
N LEU A 348 -26.26 19.95 6.80
CA LEU A 348 -27.25 20.51 5.88
C LEU A 348 -26.63 21.16 4.63
N ILE A 349 -25.42 21.73 4.76
CA ILE A 349 -24.69 22.28 3.61
C ILE A 349 -24.31 21.18 2.63
N ILE A 350 -23.89 20.02 3.14
CA ILE A 350 -23.58 18.83 2.33
C ILE A 350 -24.79 18.43 1.50
N LEU A 351 -25.94 18.24 2.16
CA LEU A 351 -27.20 17.86 1.52
C LEU A 351 -27.59 18.85 0.42
N ASN A 352 -27.53 20.14 0.73
CA ASN A 352 -27.87 21.19 -0.22
C ASN A 352 -26.90 21.27 -1.41
N LEU A 353 -25.60 21.02 -1.21
CA LEU A 353 -24.61 20.96 -2.28
C LEU A 353 -24.80 19.74 -3.17
N TYR A 354 -25.01 18.57 -2.56
CA TYR A 354 -25.31 17.33 -3.25
C TYR A 354 -26.56 17.46 -4.13
N LEU A 355 -27.68 17.94 -3.56
CA LEU A 355 -28.91 18.17 -4.33
C LEU A 355 -28.74 19.20 -5.44
N LYS A 356 -27.97 20.27 -5.22
CA LYS A 356 -27.63 21.23 -6.30
C LYS A 356 -26.85 20.59 -7.45
N ASN A 357 -26.00 19.60 -7.17
CA ASN A 357 -25.19 18.92 -8.16
C ASN A 357 -25.97 17.82 -8.90
N ILE A 358 -27.00 17.26 -8.27
CA ILE A 358 -27.88 16.26 -8.89
C ILE A 358 -29.01 16.89 -9.69
N ILE A 359 -29.67 17.93 -9.15
CA ILE A 359 -30.84 18.59 -9.76
C ILE A 359 -30.42 19.53 -10.91
N LYS A 360 -29.12 19.79 -11.10
CA LYS A 360 -28.61 20.36 -12.36
C LYS A 360 -28.61 19.28 -13.46
N GLU A 361 -29.80 18.96 -13.94
CA GLU A 361 -30.07 18.38 -15.27
C GLU A 361 -31.34 19.04 -15.84
#